data_AF-A0A7V8DCS1-F1
#
_entry.id   AF-A0A7V8DCS1-F1
#
_cell.length_a   1.000
_cell.length_b   1.000
_cell.length_c   1.000
_cell.angle_alpha   90.00
_cell.angle_beta   90.00
_cell.angle_gamma   90.00
#
_symmetry.space_group_name_H-M   'P 1'
#
loop_
_entity.id
_entity.type
_entity.pdbx_description
1 polymer ?
#
loop_
_entity_poly.entity_id
_entity_poly.type
_entity_poly.pdbx_seq_one_letter_code
_entity_poly.pdbx_strand_id
1 'polypeptide(L)'
;MLKIIILAAASSCFAQGPSASAEVAVSTPPATVEGLYRPINARDPLVPSTFFGDHKPRFGGAAAAAEIPLSSSTIGGLSLTGVMEDSSGRQAMLTDKASGAVYILKGGKLLDSRRKAVAGVRGAIRGKQVELTMGGASVTLNLHGK
;
A
#
# COMPACT_ATOMS: atom_id res chain seq x y z
N MET A 1 9.87 -85.40 24.36
CA MET A 1 10.01 -83.94 24.19
C MET A 1 11.07 -83.71 23.12
N LEU A 2 10.69 -83.88 21.86
CA LEU A 2 10.37 -82.84 20.85
C LEU A 2 11.61 -82.06 20.37
N LYS A 3 12.14 -82.48 19.21
CA LYS A 3 13.18 -81.83 18.41
C LYS A 3 12.56 -80.68 17.61
N ILE A 4 13.18 -79.50 17.59
CA ILE A 4 13.00 -78.50 16.53
C ILE A 4 14.39 -77.95 16.16
N ILE A 5 14.78 -78.21 14.93
CA ILE A 5 15.88 -77.62 14.16
C ILE A 5 15.22 -76.62 13.20
N ILE A 6 15.80 -75.44 12.96
CA ILE A 6 15.66 -74.53 11.79
C ILE A 6 16.36 -73.20 12.18
N LEU A 7 17.01 -72.38 11.36
CA LEU A 7 17.82 -72.46 10.13
C LEU A 7 18.33 -71.01 9.91
N ALA A 8 19.60 -70.88 9.53
CA ALA A 8 20.33 -69.80 8.84
C ALA A 8 19.69 -68.39 8.60
N ALA A 9 20.51 -67.34 8.74
CA ALA A 9 21.03 -66.56 7.61
C ALA A 9 21.98 -65.43 8.07
N ALA A 10 23.12 -65.30 7.39
CA ALA A 10 24.14 -64.27 7.56
C ALA A 10 23.76 -62.95 6.88
N SER A 11 24.31 -61.83 7.35
CA SER A 11 24.66 -60.67 6.50
C SER A 11 25.57 -59.69 7.26
N SER A 12 26.85 -59.75 6.93
CA SER A 12 27.84 -58.71 7.14
C SER A 12 27.57 -57.53 6.20
N CYS A 13 27.61 -56.29 6.69
CA CYS A 13 27.86 -55.14 5.81
C CYS A 13 28.78 -54.13 6.52
N PHE A 14 29.98 -54.03 5.95
CA PHE A 14 30.89 -52.91 6.06
C PHE A 14 30.26 -51.65 5.46
N ALA A 15 30.81 -50.50 5.88
CA ALA A 15 31.34 -49.44 5.02
C ALA A 15 30.90 -48.03 5.42
N GLN A 16 31.93 -47.27 5.77
CA GLN A 16 31.99 -45.83 5.94
C GLN A 16 31.30 -45.07 4.81
N GLY A 17 30.43 -44.13 5.15
CA GLY A 17 29.95 -43.12 4.21
C GLY A 17 31.05 -42.09 3.92
N PRO A 18 31.34 -41.75 2.65
CA PRO A 18 32.21 -40.63 2.32
C PRO A 18 31.48 -39.30 2.57
N SER A 19 32.13 -38.39 3.30
CA SER A 19 31.76 -36.97 3.34
C SER A 19 31.98 -36.36 1.96
N ALA A 20 30.90 -36.10 1.25
CA ALA A 20 30.92 -35.28 0.05
C ALA A 20 30.90 -33.80 0.48
N SER A 21 32.05 -33.12 0.33
CA SER A 21 32.10 -31.66 0.36
C SER A 21 31.29 -31.11 -0.81
N ALA A 22 30.25 -30.34 -0.51
CA ALA A 22 29.45 -29.64 -1.50
C ALA A 22 30.27 -28.50 -2.13
N GLU A 23 30.72 -28.69 -3.37
CA GLU A 23 31.28 -27.62 -4.18
C GLU A 23 30.12 -26.74 -4.70
N VAL A 24 30.05 -25.51 -4.18
CA VAL A 24 29.07 -24.51 -4.60
C VAL A 24 29.52 -23.93 -5.94
N ALA A 25 29.04 -24.48 -7.05
CA ALA A 25 29.22 -23.91 -8.38
C ALA A 25 28.44 -22.59 -8.50
N VAL A 26 29.10 -21.47 -8.28
CA VAL A 26 28.54 -20.13 -8.52
C VAL A 26 28.59 -19.84 -10.01
N SER A 27 27.45 -20.03 -10.69
CA SER A 27 27.25 -19.74 -12.11
C SER A 27 27.02 -18.25 -12.36
N THR A 28 28.00 -17.40 -12.05
CA THR A 28 28.01 -16.00 -12.50
C THR A 28 29.22 -15.76 -13.39
N PRO A 29 29.03 -15.36 -14.65
CA PRO A 29 30.16 -15.02 -15.52
C PRO A 29 30.96 -13.84 -14.95
N PRO A 30 32.29 -13.82 -15.12
CA PRO A 30 33.12 -12.75 -14.61
C PRO A 30 32.71 -11.41 -15.21
N ALA A 31 32.48 -10.40 -14.36
CA ALA A 31 32.09 -9.07 -14.78
C ALA A 31 33.24 -8.43 -15.58
N THR A 32 33.02 -8.22 -16.88
CA THR A 32 33.96 -7.48 -17.74
C THR A 32 33.74 -5.99 -17.57
N VAL A 33 34.81 -5.19 -17.74
CA VAL A 33 34.74 -3.72 -17.65
C VAL A 33 33.68 -3.17 -18.61
N GLU A 34 33.57 -3.75 -19.80
CA GLU A 34 32.55 -3.35 -20.78
C GLU A 34 31.13 -3.66 -20.30
N GLY A 35 30.89 -4.80 -19.64
CA GLY A 35 29.58 -5.16 -19.08
C GLY A 35 29.15 -4.29 -17.89
N LEU A 36 30.11 -3.62 -17.23
CA LEU A 36 29.83 -2.65 -16.16
C LEU A 36 29.38 -1.30 -16.72
N TYR A 37 29.96 -0.85 -17.84
CA TYR A 37 29.67 0.47 -18.41
C TYR A 37 28.67 0.44 -19.57
N ARG A 38 28.46 -0.70 -20.21
CA ARG A 38 27.46 -0.90 -21.25
C ARG A 38 26.41 -1.89 -20.76
N PRO A 39 25.17 -1.45 -20.49
CA PRO A 39 24.10 -2.37 -20.13
C PRO A 39 23.86 -3.35 -21.28
N ILE A 40 23.80 -4.64 -20.95
CA ILE A 40 23.54 -5.72 -21.92
C ILE A 40 22.22 -5.49 -22.66
N ASN A 41 21.24 -4.90 -21.97
CA ASN A 41 19.94 -4.52 -22.53
C ASN A 41 19.77 -3.00 -22.44
N ALA A 42 19.97 -2.31 -23.56
CA ALA A 42 19.62 -0.90 -23.67
C ALA A 42 18.09 -0.76 -23.70
N ARG A 43 17.54 -0.02 -22.75
CA ARG A 43 16.10 0.26 -22.70
C ARG A 43 15.75 1.38 -23.69
N ASP A 44 14.60 1.26 -24.35
CA ASP A 44 14.03 2.36 -25.13
C ASP A 44 13.64 3.52 -24.19
N PRO A 45 14.23 4.72 -24.36
CA PRO A 45 13.93 5.87 -23.52
C PRO A 45 12.50 6.41 -23.70
N LEU A 46 11.81 6.08 -24.80
CA LEU A 46 10.43 6.49 -25.04
C LEU A 46 9.41 5.59 -24.34
N VAL A 47 9.84 4.45 -23.82
CA VAL A 47 8.98 3.50 -23.11
C VAL A 47 8.99 3.81 -21.62
N PRO A 48 7.86 4.24 -21.03
CA PRO A 48 7.79 4.64 -19.64
C PRO A 48 8.19 3.50 -18.71
N SER A 49 8.98 3.86 -17.70
CA SER A 49 9.41 3.00 -16.61
C SER A 49 8.22 2.41 -15.85
N THR A 50 8.19 1.07 -15.74
CA THR A 50 7.29 0.32 -14.85
C THR A 50 7.93 0.11 -13.47
N PHE A 51 9.13 0.66 -13.26
CA PHE A 51 9.81 0.61 -11.97
C PHE A 51 9.14 1.61 -11.03
N PHE A 52 8.92 1.18 -9.79
CA PHE A 52 8.19 1.93 -8.77
C PHE A 52 8.83 3.30 -8.55
N GLY A 53 8.11 4.38 -8.90
CA GLY A 53 8.53 5.77 -8.68
C GLY A 53 8.57 6.65 -9.93
N ASP A 54 8.71 6.08 -11.14
CA ASP A 54 8.81 6.86 -12.38
C ASP A 54 7.47 7.12 -13.07
N HIS A 55 6.40 6.49 -12.59
CA HIS A 55 5.05 6.90 -12.93
C HIS A 55 4.78 8.26 -12.30
N LYS A 56 5.16 9.34 -13.01
CA LYS A 56 4.59 10.66 -12.75
C LYS A 56 3.06 10.45 -12.82
N PRO A 57 2.29 10.66 -11.74
CA PRO A 57 0.85 10.50 -11.82
C PRO A 57 0.38 11.39 -12.95
N ARG A 58 -0.33 10.81 -13.91
CA ARG A 58 -0.88 11.52 -15.06
C ARG A 58 -1.77 12.62 -14.49
N PHE A 59 -1.25 13.86 -14.39
CA PHE A 59 -1.99 15.06 -13.99
C PHE A 59 -3.00 15.48 -15.09
N GLY A 60 -3.78 14.51 -15.58
CA GLY A 60 -4.76 14.65 -16.65
C GLY A 60 -5.82 13.56 -16.60
N GLY A 61 -6.05 12.97 -15.42
CA GLY A 61 -7.03 11.91 -15.20
C GLY A 61 -7.85 12.04 -13.91
N ALA A 62 -7.73 13.15 -13.18
CA ALA A 62 -8.85 13.62 -12.40
C ALA A 62 -9.59 14.57 -13.33
N ALA A 63 -10.72 14.12 -13.90
CA ALA A 63 -11.71 15.05 -14.41
C ALA A 63 -11.81 16.17 -13.38
N ALA A 64 -11.70 17.43 -13.81
CA ALA A 64 -11.96 18.57 -12.93
C ALA A 64 -13.32 18.28 -12.29
N ALA A 65 -13.29 17.81 -11.05
CA ALA A 65 -14.49 17.42 -10.34
C ALA A 65 -15.32 18.68 -10.33
N ALA A 66 -16.42 18.68 -11.10
CA ALA A 66 -17.36 19.76 -11.07
C ALA A 66 -17.64 20.03 -9.59
N GLU A 67 -17.46 21.28 -9.15
CA GLU A 67 -17.70 21.69 -7.77
C GLU A 67 -19.19 21.53 -7.50
N ILE A 68 -19.62 20.29 -7.25
CA ILE A 68 -20.98 20.00 -6.82
C ILE A 68 -21.05 20.54 -5.40
N PRO A 69 -21.92 21.53 -5.13
CA PRO A 69 -22.05 22.06 -3.78
C PRO A 69 -22.43 20.91 -2.85
N LEU A 70 -21.64 20.74 -1.79
CA LEU A 70 -21.88 19.73 -0.76
C LEU A 70 -23.29 19.94 -0.18
N SER A 71 -24.18 19.01 -0.49
CA SER A 71 -25.51 18.93 0.10
C SER A 71 -25.50 17.97 1.29
N SER A 72 -26.51 18.04 2.15
CA SER A 72 -26.64 17.15 3.32
C SER A 72 -26.57 15.66 2.95
N SER A 73 -27.06 15.30 1.76
CA SER A 73 -26.98 13.93 1.23
C SER A 73 -25.57 13.53 0.78
N THR A 74 -24.73 14.49 0.37
CA THR A 74 -23.36 14.25 -0.11
C THR A 74 -22.38 13.97 1.04
N ILE A 75 -22.68 14.41 2.27
CA ILE A 75 -21.79 14.19 3.43
C ILE A 75 -21.60 12.71 3.74
N GLY A 76 -22.62 11.88 3.51
CA GLY A 76 -22.53 10.42 3.68
C GLY A 76 -21.63 9.73 2.63
N GLY A 77 -21.34 10.40 1.50
CA GLY A 77 -20.45 9.91 0.46
C GLY A 77 -18.97 10.18 0.74
N LEU A 78 -18.65 10.97 1.76
CA LEU A 78 -17.28 11.29 2.13
C LEU A 78 -16.61 10.07 2.79
N SER A 79 -15.33 9.90 2.48
CA SER A 79 -14.47 8.87 3.08
C SER A 79 -13.30 9.53 3.80
N LEU A 80 -13.02 9.08 5.02
CA LEU A 80 -11.87 9.56 5.77
C LEU A 80 -10.61 8.87 5.24
N THR A 81 -9.73 9.65 4.60
CA THR A 81 -8.49 9.15 4.00
C THR A 81 -7.35 9.16 5.02
N GLY A 82 -7.29 10.16 5.89
CA GLY A 82 -6.20 10.30 6.85
C GLY A 82 -6.47 11.37 7.89
N VAL A 83 -5.79 11.25 9.02
CA VAL A 83 -5.71 12.29 10.06
C VAL A 83 -4.24 12.65 10.23
N MET A 84 -3.94 13.94 10.15
CA MET A 84 -2.60 14.51 10.31
C MET A 84 -2.60 15.41 11.54
N GLU A 85 -1.54 15.32 12.34
CA GLU A 85 -1.33 16.16 13.51
C GLU A 85 -0.07 17.00 13.27
N ASP A 86 -0.24 18.31 13.22
CA ASP A 86 0.85 19.28 13.07
C ASP A 86 0.90 20.23 14.28
N SER A 87 1.89 21.13 14.30
CA SER A 87 2.01 22.15 15.36
C SER A 87 0.82 23.11 15.43
N SER A 88 0.03 23.21 14.35
CA SER A 88 -1.19 24.01 14.30
C SER A 88 -2.46 23.23 14.73
N GLY A 89 -2.31 21.95 15.06
CA GLY A 89 -3.34 21.07 15.57
C GLY A 89 -3.67 19.90 14.65
N ARG A 90 -4.81 19.26 14.92
CA ARG A 90 -5.28 18.09 14.17
C ARG A 90 -6.06 18.50 12.93
N GLN A 91 -5.79 17.80 11.84
CA GLN A 91 -6.40 17.99 10.55
C GLN A 91 -6.85 16.63 10.01
N ALA A 92 -8.00 16.57 9.35
CA ALA A 92 -8.45 15.36 8.71
C ALA A 92 -8.66 15.60 7.22
N MET A 93 -8.24 14.64 6.40
CA MET A 93 -8.40 14.66 4.96
C MET A 93 -9.53 13.72 4.57
N LEU A 94 -10.50 14.27 3.87
CA LEU A 94 -11.74 13.63 3.46
C LEU A 94 -11.79 13.61 1.94
N THR A 95 -12.17 12.48 1.35
CA THR A 95 -12.32 12.34 -0.10
C THR A 95 -13.72 11.90 -0.42
N ASP A 96 -14.40 12.61 -1.32
CA ASP A 96 -15.69 12.17 -1.84
C ASP A 96 -15.52 10.93 -2.72
N LYS A 97 -16.26 9.86 -2.41
CA LYS A 97 -16.21 8.61 -3.19
C LYS A 97 -16.74 8.78 -4.61
N ALA A 98 -17.66 9.72 -4.84
CA ALA A 98 -18.29 9.91 -6.14
C ALA A 98 -17.44 10.78 -7.07
N SER A 99 -17.00 11.94 -6.59
CA SER A 99 -16.26 12.91 -7.41
C SER A 99 -14.74 12.81 -7.29
N GLY A 100 -14.23 12.18 -6.22
CA GLY A 100 -12.79 12.23 -5.88
C GLY A 100 -12.34 13.59 -5.35
N ALA A 101 -13.26 14.53 -5.10
CA ALA A 101 -12.93 15.83 -4.53
C ALA A 101 -12.35 15.68 -3.11
N VAL A 102 -11.32 16.46 -2.81
CA VAL A 102 -10.61 16.43 -1.53
C VAL A 102 -11.01 17.60 -0.67
N TYR A 103 -11.41 17.31 0.55
CA TYR A 103 -11.79 18.26 1.58
C TYR A 103 -10.88 18.12 2.80
N ILE A 104 -10.64 19.24 3.48
CA ILE A 104 -9.76 19.30 4.66
C ILE A 104 -10.57 19.82 5.84
N LEU A 105 -10.73 19.01 6.88
CA LEU A 105 -11.30 19.46 8.14
C LEU A 105 -10.18 20.01 9.03
N LYS A 106 -10.23 21.32 9.33
CA LYS A 106 -9.26 21.99 10.22
C LYS A 106 -9.98 22.96 11.15
N GLY A 107 -9.68 22.88 12.45
CA GLY A 107 -10.30 23.77 13.45
C GLY A 107 -11.83 23.67 13.47
N GLY A 108 -12.37 22.50 13.15
CA GLY A 108 -13.80 22.21 13.08
C GLY A 108 -14.55 22.80 11.88
N LYS A 109 -13.84 23.38 10.92
CA LYS A 109 -14.38 23.87 9.65
C LYS A 109 -13.92 22.97 8.50
N LEU A 110 -14.85 22.58 7.65
CA LEU A 110 -14.52 21.85 6.43
C LEU A 110 -14.08 22.85 5.36
N LEU A 111 -12.92 22.61 4.77
CA LEU A 111 -12.33 23.41 3.73
C LEU A 111 -12.36 22.63 2.42
N ASP A 112 -12.70 23.32 1.33
CA ASP A 112 -12.57 22.80 -0.02
C ASP A 112 -11.09 22.82 -0.48
N SER A 113 -10.81 22.20 -1.62
CA SER A 113 -9.57 22.25 -2.38
C SER A 113 -9.00 23.68 -2.53
N ARG A 114 -9.89 24.68 -2.66
CA ARG A 114 -9.53 26.11 -2.71
C ARG A 114 -9.27 26.76 -1.34
N ARG A 115 -9.21 25.96 -0.26
CA ARG A 115 -9.12 26.40 1.15
C ARG A 115 -10.27 27.30 1.61
N LYS A 116 -11.39 27.31 0.88
CA LYS A 116 -12.60 28.04 1.27
C LYS A 116 -13.40 27.18 2.25
N ALA A 117 -13.90 27.81 3.31
CA ALA A 117 -14.75 27.13 4.26
C ALA A 117 -16.11 26.80 3.62
N VAL A 118 -16.51 25.53 3.70
CA VAL A 118 -17.80 25.05 3.27
C VAL A 118 -18.84 25.49 4.30
N ALA A 119 -19.82 26.29 3.87
CA ALA A 119 -20.85 26.81 4.75
C ALA A 119 -21.75 25.69 5.27
N GLY A 120 -22.15 25.77 6.54
CA GLY A 120 -23.10 24.85 7.15
C GLY A 120 -22.53 23.49 7.56
N VAL A 121 -21.27 23.17 7.21
CA VAL A 121 -20.61 21.92 7.61
C VAL A 121 -19.60 22.20 8.72
N ARG A 122 -19.79 21.55 9.86
CA ARG A 122 -18.84 21.53 10.97
C ARG A 122 -18.37 20.12 11.22
N GLY A 123 -17.24 19.97 11.88
CA GLY A 123 -16.82 18.64 12.29
C GLY A 123 -15.92 18.64 13.51
N ALA A 124 -15.79 17.48 14.12
CA ALA A 124 -14.88 17.22 15.23
C ALA A 124 -14.02 16.00 14.93
N ILE A 125 -12.72 16.10 15.21
CA ILE A 125 -11.77 15.01 15.02
C ILE A 125 -11.61 14.30 16.37
N ARG A 126 -11.99 13.02 16.44
CA ARG A 126 -11.88 12.17 17.63
C ARG A 126 -10.95 10.99 17.33
N GLY A 127 -9.64 11.22 17.46
CA GLY A 127 -8.63 10.20 17.19
C GLY A 127 -8.65 9.75 15.72
N LYS A 128 -9.06 8.49 15.48
CA LYS A 128 -9.18 7.89 14.13
C LYS A 128 -10.57 8.08 13.50
N GLN A 129 -11.43 8.85 14.13
CA GLN A 129 -12.80 9.11 13.69
C GLN A 129 -13.00 10.60 13.45
N VAL A 130 -13.86 10.92 12.50
CA VAL A 130 -14.31 12.29 12.22
C VAL A 130 -15.81 12.32 12.24
N GLU A 131 -16.36 13.18 13.09
CA GLU A 131 -17.79 13.45 13.16
C GLU A 131 -18.06 14.72 12.37
N LEU A 132 -18.89 14.63 11.33
CA LEU A 132 -19.35 15.77 10.54
C LEU A 132 -20.81 16.08 10.87
N THR A 133 -21.13 17.35 11.01
CA THR A 133 -22.48 17.83 11.31
C THR A 133 -22.87 18.90 10.29
N MET A 134 -24.04 18.74 9.66
CA MET A 134 -24.63 19.75 8.77
C MET A 134 -26.13 19.82 9.01
N GLY A 135 -26.63 21.00 9.37
CA GLY A 135 -28.07 21.24 9.52
C GLY A 135 -28.79 20.30 10.51
N GLY A 136 -28.07 19.75 11.51
CA GLY A 136 -28.61 18.80 12.49
C GLY A 136 -28.42 17.32 12.15
N ALA A 137 -28.01 16.97 10.94
CA ALA A 137 -27.59 15.62 10.59
C ALA A 137 -26.10 15.41 10.97
N SER A 138 -25.81 14.31 11.68
CA SER A 138 -24.44 13.92 12.07
C SER A 138 -24.02 12.64 11.38
N VAL A 139 -22.81 12.61 10.84
CA VAL A 139 -22.21 11.43 10.20
C VAL A 139 -20.83 11.17 10.81
N THR A 140 -20.59 9.94 11.25
CA THR A 140 -19.29 9.50 11.76
C THR A 140 -18.54 8.74 10.69
N LEU A 141 -17.36 9.24 10.34
CA LEU A 141 -16.46 8.65 9.36
C LEU A 141 -15.27 8.03 10.08
N ASN A 142 -15.03 6.74 9.80
CA ASN A 142 -13.92 6.00 10.36
C ASN A 142 -12.76 5.94 9.36
N LEU A 143 -11.54 6.02 9.88
CA LEU A 143 -10.35 5.79 9.07
C LEU A 143 -10.30 4.30 8.75
N HIS A 144 -10.58 3.93 7.49
CA HIS A 144 -10.41 2.56 7.03
C HIS A 144 -8.91 2.27 6.88
N GLY A 145 -8.33 1.67 7.92
CA GLY A 145 -7.06 0.97 7.78
C GLY A 145 -7.29 -0.29 6.94
N LYS A 146 -6.58 -0.41 5.83
CA LYS A 146 -6.31 -1.73 5.26
C LYS A 146 -5.22 -2.40 6.07
#